data_AF-A0A7G8D843-F1
#
_entry.id   AF-A0A7G8D843-F1
#
_cell.length_a   1.000
_cell.length_b   1.000
_cell.length_c   1.000
_cell.angle_alpha   90.00
_cell.angle_beta   90.00
_cell.angle_gamma   90.00
#
_symmetry.space_group_name_H-M   'P 1'
#
loop_
_entity.id
_entity.type
_entity.pdbx_description
1 polymer ?
#
loop_
_entity_poly.entity_id
_entity_poly.type
_entity_poly.pdbx_seq_one_letter_code
_entity_poly.pdbx_strand_id
1 'polypeptide(L)'
;MYVFDTALEPKTSLLGDARLQRLIFRLPDEVMATVKRDRRRLLKNRQCGEMSPPPWDAQGRVCFSYSGKTGISTPVFADRRDAPLGNRGLQRIRAGCPVRLTVRQVRHRQPRAGTRLQVLKVQVLHLDAPHQGGLASPHSIQNVNLQLPLDLMQEVERLALYEDWSNQAWLRNAIESQVRDTRTRLGLDESVA
;
A
#
# COMPACT_ATOMS: atom_id res chain seq x y z
N MET A 1 -12.67 -7.55 7.36
CA MET A 1 -11.30 -7.16 6.98
C MET A 1 -11.07 -5.76 7.53
N TYR A 2 -9.86 -5.42 7.96
CA TYR A 2 -9.54 -4.12 8.54
C TYR A 2 -8.43 -3.49 7.71
N VAL A 3 -8.59 -2.22 7.35
CA VAL A 3 -7.59 -1.41 6.67
C VAL A 3 -7.38 -0.16 7.50
N PHE A 4 -6.15 0.11 7.91
CA PHE A 4 -5.84 1.26 8.76
C PHE A 4 -4.38 1.67 8.64
N ASP A 5 -4.13 2.94 8.95
CA ASP A 5 -2.80 3.52 9.00
C ASP A 5 -2.25 3.39 10.44
N THR A 6 -0.98 3.04 10.54
CA THR A 6 -0.27 2.87 11.81
C THR A 6 1.23 3.03 11.58
N ALA A 7 2.02 2.95 12.65
CA ALA A 7 3.48 2.89 12.57
C ALA A 7 3.99 1.51 13.00
N LEU A 8 5.08 1.07 12.39
CA LEU A 8 5.78 -0.14 12.81
C LEU A 8 6.48 0.10 14.15
N GLU A 9 6.27 -0.78 15.11
CA GLU A 9 6.85 -0.69 16.45
C GLU A 9 8.30 -1.21 16.48
N PRO A 10 9.10 -0.82 17.49
CA PRO A 10 10.42 -1.40 17.74
C PRO A 10 10.35 -2.93 17.84
N LYS A 11 11.46 -3.61 17.47
CA LYS A 11 11.58 -5.08 17.36
C LYS A 11 10.87 -5.73 16.15
N THR A 12 10.27 -4.92 15.26
CA THR A 12 9.89 -5.37 13.92
C THR A 12 11.14 -5.84 13.14
N SER A 13 11.08 -7.02 12.54
CA SER A 13 12.19 -7.66 11.83
C SER A 13 11.70 -8.25 10.50
N LEU A 14 11.95 -7.54 9.40
CA LEU A 14 11.44 -7.86 8.07
C LEU A 14 12.43 -8.60 7.18
N LEU A 15 13.73 -8.53 7.50
CA LEU A 15 14.81 -9.14 6.73
C LEU A 15 15.93 -9.55 7.68
N GLY A 16 16.45 -10.76 7.48
CA GLY A 16 17.56 -11.35 8.23
C GLY A 16 17.61 -12.86 8.01
N ASP A 17 18.67 -13.51 8.49
CA ASP A 17 18.83 -14.98 8.45
C ASP A 17 17.81 -15.74 9.31
N ALA A 18 16.99 -15.00 10.06
CA ALA A 18 15.92 -15.54 10.87
C ALA A 18 14.91 -16.31 9.99
N ARG A 19 14.65 -17.56 10.36
CA ARG A 19 13.62 -18.42 9.73
C ARG A 19 12.21 -17.80 9.81
N LEU A 20 11.99 -16.86 10.74
CA LEU A 20 10.73 -16.17 11.01
C LEU A 20 10.93 -14.66 11.03
N GLN A 21 10.14 -13.94 10.25
CA GLN A 21 10.05 -12.48 10.22
C GLN A 21 8.88 -12.03 11.10
N ARG A 22 8.97 -10.82 11.65
CA ARG A 22 8.03 -10.28 12.64
C ARG A 22 7.64 -8.86 12.29
N LEU A 23 6.34 -8.59 12.35
CA LEU A 23 5.71 -7.28 12.25
C LEU A 23 5.07 -6.97 13.59
N ILE A 24 5.43 -5.83 14.18
CA ILE A 24 4.83 -5.35 15.41
C ILE A 24 4.19 -4.00 15.11
N PHE A 25 2.93 -3.84 15.49
CA PHE A 25 2.15 -2.63 15.25
C PHE A 25 1.07 -2.47 16.30
N ARG A 26 0.59 -1.25 16.48
CA ARG A 26 -0.54 -0.93 17.35
C ARG A 26 -1.82 -0.84 16.55
N LEU A 27 -2.90 -1.42 17.07
CA LEU A 27 -4.24 -1.25 16.52
C LEU A 27 -4.79 0.13 16.94
N PRO A 28 -5.31 0.95 16.02
CA PRO A 28 -6.10 2.13 16.37
C PRO A 28 -7.33 1.75 17.20
N ASP A 29 -7.78 2.63 18.09
CA ASP A 29 -8.84 2.34 19.05
C ASP A 29 -10.17 1.95 18.37
N GLU A 30 -10.50 2.60 17.25
CA GLU A 30 -11.66 2.30 16.42
C GLU A 30 -11.63 0.86 15.86
N VAL A 31 -10.46 0.45 15.37
CA VAL A 31 -10.23 -0.90 14.86
C VAL A 31 -10.25 -1.90 16.01
N MET A 32 -9.67 -1.53 17.16
CA MET A 32 -9.59 -2.39 18.34
C MET A 32 -10.98 -2.76 18.87
N ALA A 33 -11.91 -1.81 18.92
CA ALA A 33 -13.29 -2.07 19.33
C ALA A 33 -13.98 -3.08 18.41
N THR A 34 -13.76 -2.94 17.09
CA THR A 34 -14.33 -3.83 16.07
C THR A 34 -13.73 -5.23 16.15
N VAL A 35 -12.40 -5.33 16.27
CA VAL A 35 -11.67 -6.61 16.41
C VAL A 35 -12.09 -7.35 17.70
N LYS A 36 -12.31 -6.65 18.82
CA LYS A 36 -12.84 -7.25 20.06
C LYS A 36 -14.25 -7.82 19.86
N ARG A 37 -15.11 -7.09 19.14
CA ARG A 37 -16.47 -7.53 18.81
C ARG A 37 -16.45 -8.76 17.91
N ASP A 38 -15.63 -8.75 16.87
CA ASP A 38 -15.50 -9.85 15.92
C ASP A 38 -14.89 -11.08 16.58
N ARG A 39 -13.90 -10.92 17.48
CA ARG A 39 -13.40 -12.02 18.31
C ARG A 39 -14.50 -12.72 19.08
N ARG A 40 -15.34 -11.96 19.80
CA ARG A 40 -16.46 -12.53 20.57
C ARG A 40 -17.43 -13.28 19.66
N ARG A 41 -17.78 -12.71 18.51
CA ARG A 41 -18.63 -13.36 17.51
C ARG A 41 -18.01 -14.65 16.96
N LEU A 42 -16.71 -14.64 16.70
CA LEU A 42 -15.97 -15.79 16.18
C LEU A 42 -15.83 -16.93 17.19
N LEU A 43 -15.92 -16.63 18.49
CA LEU A 43 -15.75 -17.61 19.56
C LEU A 43 -17.06 -18.01 20.26
N LYS A 44 -18.18 -17.35 19.95
CA LYS A 44 -19.50 -17.51 20.62
C LYS A 44 -20.00 -18.97 20.74
N ASN A 45 -19.62 -19.86 19.82
CA ASN A 45 -20.15 -21.22 19.74
C ASN A 45 -19.19 -22.29 20.28
N ARG A 46 -18.14 -21.93 21.06
CA ARG A 46 -17.25 -22.94 21.67
C ARG A 46 -17.55 -23.11 23.15
N GLN A 47 -17.73 -24.39 23.52
CA GLN A 47 -17.75 -24.85 24.91
C GLN A 47 -16.46 -24.44 25.62
N CYS A 48 -16.61 -24.21 26.92
CA CYS A 48 -15.66 -23.69 27.91
C CYS A 48 -14.33 -24.48 28.02
N GLY A 49 -13.59 -24.64 26.92
CA GLY A 49 -12.20 -25.07 26.94
C GLY A 49 -11.27 -23.87 27.09
N GLU A 50 -10.00 -24.11 27.44
CA GLU A 50 -8.96 -23.07 27.56
C GLU A 50 -8.93 -22.18 26.30
N MET A 51 -9.45 -20.96 26.42
CA MET A 51 -9.41 -19.97 25.34
C MET A 51 -7.98 -19.45 25.21
N SER A 52 -7.48 -19.35 23.98
CA SER A 52 -6.21 -18.66 23.76
C SER A 52 -6.34 -17.20 24.24
N PRO A 53 -5.27 -16.56 24.73
CA PRO A 53 -5.29 -15.12 24.92
C PRO A 53 -5.63 -14.39 23.60
N PRO A 54 -6.08 -13.13 23.67
CA PRO A 54 -6.20 -12.30 22.48
C PRO A 54 -4.85 -12.17 21.75
N PRO A 55 -4.85 -11.98 20.42
CA PRO A 55 -3.64 -11.78 19.63
C PRO A 55 -3.01 -10.38 19.80
N TRP A 56 -3.45 -9.61 20.80
CA TRP A 56 -2.93 -8.29 21.15
C TRP A 56 -2.65 -8.22 22.65
N ASP A 57 -1.71 -7.35 23.05
CA ASP A 57 -1.40 -7.09 24.46
C ASP A 57 -2.33 -6.05 25.11
N ALA A 58 -2.08 -5.70 26.38
CA ALA A 58 -2.88 -4.72 27.12
C ALA A 58 -2.89 -3.32 26.46
N GLN A 59 -1.86 -2.98 25.69
CA GLN A 59 -1.72 -1.71 24.97
C GLN A 59 -2.27 -1.79 23.53
N GLY A 60 -2.84 -2.92 23.11
CA GLY A 60 -3.36 -3.12 21.76
C GLY A 60 -2.28 -3.38 20.70
N ARG A 61 -1.06 -3.74 21.12
CA ARG A 61 0.02 -4.11 20.19
C ARG A 61 -0.13 -5.55 19.75
N VAL A 62 0.08 -5.78 18.46
CA VAL A 62 -0.01 -7.08 17.80
C VAL A 62 1.37 -7.48 17.33
N CYS A 63 1.79 -8.71 17.62
CA CYS A 63 2.99 -9.32 17.07
C CYS A 63 2.58 -10.36 16.03
N PHE A 64 2.77 -10.05 14.75
CA PHE A 64 2.51 -10.96 13.65
C PHE A 64 3.81 -11.57 13.16
N SER A 65 3.87 -12.90 13.10
CA SER A 65 5.04 -13.63 12.59
C SER A 65 4.69 -14.35 11.29
N TYR A 66 5.59 -14.30 10.32
CA TYR A 66 5.45 -14.98 9.03
C TYR A 66 6.81 -15.50 8.55
N SER A 67 6.83 -16.41 7.58
CA SER A 67 8.08 -16.94 7.03
C SER A 67 8.21 -16.62 5.55
N GLY A 68 9.21 -15.79 5.22
CA GLY A 68 9.56 -15.50 3.83
C GLY A 68 10.07 -16.73 3.07
N LYS A 69 10.59 -17.76 3.75
CA LYS A 69 11.14 -18.98 3.13
C LYS A 69 10.06 -19.96 2.69
N THR A 70 9.03 -20.18 3.50
CA THR A 70 7.95 -21.14 3.20
C THR A 70 6.73 -20.49 2.53
N GLY A 71 6.70 -19.15 2.43
CA GLY A 71 5.56 -18.40 1.90
C GLY A 71 4.35 -18.40 2.83
N ILE A 72 4.42 -19.07 3.98
CA ILE A 72 3.29 -19.20 4.90
C ILE A 72 3.02 -17.86 5.55
N SER A 73 1.82 -17.33 5.26
CA SER A 73 1.32 -16.07 5.81
C SER A 73 2.21 -14.85 5.47
N THR A 74 3.02 -14.93 4.41
CA THR A 74 3.83 -13.80 3.95
C THR A 74 2.91 -12.70 3.42
N PRO A 75 2.97 -11.47 3.99
CA PRO A 75 2.17 -10.37 3.50
C PRO A 75 2.76 -9.81 2.20
N VAL A 76 1.90 -9.22 1.38
CA VAL A 76 2.33 -8.45 0.22
C VAL A 76 2.89 -7.12 0.71
N PHE A 77 4.14 -6.82 0.39
CA PHE A 77 4.74 -5.53 0.67
C PHE A 77 4.63 -4.65 -0.56
N ALA A 78 4.06 -3.45 -0.38
CA ALA A 78 3.85 -2.49 -1.44
C ALA A 78 4.38 -1.11 -1.02
N ASP A 79 4.72 -0.31 -2.01
CA ASP A 79 5.12 1.08 -1.85
C ASP A 79 3.87 1.98 -1.69
N ARG A 80 4.07 3.30 -1.61
CA ARG A 80 2.98 4.26 -1.49
C ARG A 80 1.99 4.21 -2.68
N ARG A 81 2.44 3.81 -3.87
CA ARG A 81 1.66 3.73 -5.12
C ARG A 81 1.07 2.33 -5.38
N ASP A 82 1.11 1.45 -4.39
CA ASP A 82 0.68 0.06 -4.49
C ASP A 82 1.51 -0.81 -5.46
N ALA A 83 2.73 -0.40 -5.76
CA ALA A 83 3.68 -1.22 -6.50
C ALA A 83 4.38 -2.19 -5.53
N PRO A 84 4.60 -3.46 -5.92
CA PRO A 84 5.26 -4.44 -5.05
C PRO A 84 6.70 -4.03 -4.73
N LEU A 85 7.10 -4.17 -3.46
CA LEU A 85 8.46 -3.90 -3.01
C LEU A 85 9.34 -5.13 -3.17
N GLY A 86 10.47 -4.98 -3.87
CA GLY A 86 11.54 -5.97 -3.88
C GLY A 86 12.40 -5.95 -2.61
N ASN A 87 13.36 -6.88 -2.51
CA ASN A 87 14.23 -7.05 -1.32
C ASN A 87 14.95 -5.76 -0.90
N ARG A 88 15.41 -4.94 -1.85
CA ARG A 88 16.04 -3.64 -1.54
C ARG A 88 15.07 -2.65 -0.90
N GLY A 89 13.81 -2.64 -1.35
CA GLY A 89 12.75 -1.82 -0.76
C GLY A 89 12.42 -2.25 0.66
N LEU A 90 12.33 -3.56 0.89
CA LEU A 90 12.13 -4.13 2.22
C LEU A 90 13.25 -3.76 3.21
N GLN A 91 14.50 -3.68 2.76
CA GLN A 91 15.64 -3.29 3.61
C GLN A 91 15.53 -1.84 4.12
N ARG A 92 14.75 -0.99 3.45
CA ARG A 92 14.53 0.40 3.85
C ARG A 92 13.45 0.56 4.90
N ILE A 93 12.67 -0.49 5.18
CA ILE A 93 11.62 -0.46 6.19
C ILE A 93 12.26 -0.58 7.59
N ARG A 94 11.97 0.38 8.47
CA ARG A 94 12.48 0.47 9.84
C ARG A 94 11.33 0.59 10.84
N ALA A 95 11.65 0.41 12.12
CA ALA A 95 10.74 0.81 13.19
C ALA A 95 10.44 2.31 13.08
N GLY A 96 9.21 2.71 13.40
CA GLY A 96 8.68 4.06 13.21
C GLY A 96 8.14 4.34 11.81
N CYS A 97 8.37 3.48 10.81
CA CYS A 97 7.83 3.72 9.47
C CYS A 97 6.29 3.70 9.49
N PRO A 98 5.63 4.73 8.92
CA PRO A 98 4.19 4.73 8.76
C PRO A 98 3.81 3.80 7.61
N VAL A 99 2.80 2.98 7.88
CA VAL A 99 2.33 1.93 7.01
C VAL A 99 0.81 1.89 7.02
N ARG A 100 0.23 1.52 5.89
CA ARG A 100 -1.17 1.09 5.80
C ARG A 100 -1.21 -0.43 5.80
N LEU A 101 -1.93 -0.98 6.79
CA LEU A 101 -2.04 -2.42 6.97
C LEU A 101 -3.41 -2.92 6.54
N THR A 102 -3.43 -4.00 5.76
CA THR A 102 -4.64 -4.79 5.51
C THR A 102 -4.59 -6.06 6.34
N VAL A 103 -5.50 -6.17 7.30
CA VAL A 103 -5.52 -7.24 8.30
C VAL A 103 -6.84 -8.01 8.27
N ARG A 104 -6.77 -9.32 8.44
CA ARG A 104 -7.94 -10.19 8.59
C ARG A 104 -7.88 -10.94 9.91
N GLN A 105 -8.97 -10.92 10.67
CA GLN A 105 -9.11 -11.82 11.81
C GLN A 105 -9.57 -13.19 11.32
N VAL A 106 -8.83 -14.23 11.68
CA VAL A 106 -9.15 -15.62 11.33
C VAL A 106 -9.22 -16.47 12.59
N ARG A 107 -10.07 -17.49 12.56
CA ARG A 107 -10.13 -18.49 13.62
C ARG A 107 -8.91 -19.42 13.51
N HIS A 108 -8.39 -19.83 14.64
CA HIS A 108 -7.35 -20.85 14.73
C HIS A 108 -7.82 -21.96 15.68
N ARG A 109 -7.64 -23.22 15.26
CA ARG A 109 -8.29 -24.37 15.89
C ARG A 109 -7.38 -25.19 16.81
N GLN A 110 -6.05 -25.08 16.71
CA GLN A 110 -5.09 -25.90 17.47
C GLN A 110 -3.86 -25.09 17.92
N PRO A 111 -3.19 -25.39 19.04
CA PRO A 111 -3.58 -26.33 20.09
C PRO A 111 -4.78 -25.81 20.91
N ARG A 112 -5.01 -24.49 20.96
CA ARG A 112 -6.16 -23.88 21.67
C ARG A 112 -7.09 -23.12 20.74
N ALA A 113 -8.36 -23.05 21.15
CA ALA A 113 -9.39 -22.25 20.51
C ALA A 113 -9.01 -20.77 20.53
N GLY A 114 -8.86 -20.16 19.36
CA GLY A 114 -8.46 -18.76 19.32
C GLY A 114 -8.80 -18.05 18.02
N THR A 115 -8.41 -16.79 18.00
CA THR A 115 -8.37 -15.98 16.79
C THR A 115 -6.96 -15.42 16.63
N ARG A 116 -6.46 -15.36 15.40
CA ARG A 116 -5.25 -14.63 15.07
C ARG A 116 -5.57 -13.48 14.12
N LEU A 117 -4.74 -12.45 14.15
CA LEU A 117 -4.77 -11.36 13.16
C LEU A 117 -3.71 -11.69 12.11
N GLN A 118 -4.16 -11.90 10.88
CA GLN A 118 -3.31 -12.18 9.74
C GLN A 118 -3.12 -10.88 8.95
N VAL A 119 -1.86 -10.47 8.78
CA VAL A 119 -1.52 -9.35 7.90
C VAL A 119 -1.48 -9.87 6.47
N LEU A 120 -2.26 -9.25 5.59
CA LEU A 120 -2.35 -9.61 4.17
C LEU A 120 -1.47 -8.71 3.32
N LYS A 121 -1.44 -7.41 3.64
CA LYS A 121 -0.70 -6.39 2.90
C LYS A 121 -0.12 -5.34 3.84
N VAL A 122 1.10 -4.90 3.54
CA VAL A 122 1.82 -3.81 4.19
C VAL A 122 2.20 -2.79 3.12
N GLN A 123 1.55 -1.65 3.12
CA GLN A 123 1.83 -0.55 2.20
C GLN A 123 2.65 0.53 2.92
N VAL A 124 3.86 0.83 2.45
CA VAL A 124 4.76 1.78 3.13
C VAL A 124 4.52 3.18 2.60
N LEU A 125 4.06 4.09 3.47
CA LEU A 125 3.55 5.40 3.05
C LEU A 125 4.63 6.42 2.69
N HIS A 126 5.88 6.17 3.08
CA HIS A 126 7.04 7.04 2.82
C HIS A 126 8.07 6.45 1.86
N LEU A 127 7.78 5.29 1.26
CA LEU A 127 8.65 4.68 0.27
C LEU A 127 7.92 4.66 -1.08
N ASP A 128 8.60 5.15 -2.11
CA ASP A 128 8.29 4.83 -3.49
C ASP A 128 9.25 3.72 -3.94
N ALA A 129 8.74 2.69 -4.61
CA ALA A 129 9.55 1.64 -5.18
C ALA A 129 10.49 2.27 -6.25
N PRO A 130 11.77 1.85 -6.32
CA PRO A 130 12.61 2.24 -7.43
C PRO A 130 11.92 1.78 -8.71
N HIS A 131 11.73 2.71 -9.66
CA HIS A 131 11.05 2.43 -10.90
C HIS A 131 11.89 1.37 -11.64
N GLN A 132 11.49 0.11 -11.57
CA GLN A 132 11.94 -0.87 -12.55
C GLN A 132 11.30 -0.41 -13.85
N GLY A 133 12.10 -0.13 -14.88
CA GLY A 133 11.67 0.49 -16.15
C GLY A 133 10.71 -0.36 -17.00
N GLY A 134 9.65 -0.89 -16.39
CA GLY A 134 8.47 -1.43 -17.04
C GLY A 134 7.35 -0.40 -17.03
N LEU A 135 6.47 -0.51 -18.03
CA LEU A 135 5.31 0.36 -18.22
C LEU A 135 4.49 0.43 -16.92
N ALA A 136 4.35 1.65 -16.39
CA ALA A 136 3.62 1.91 -15.17
C ALA A 136 2.15 1.47 -15.29
N SER A 137 1.59 0.99 -14.18
CA SER A 137 0.17 0.65 -14.08
C SER A 137 -0.71 1.84 -14.50
N PRO A 138 -1.81 1.64 -15.26
CA PRO A 138 -2.63 2.70 -15.87
C PRO A 138 -3.34 3.63 -14.86
N HIS A 139 -3.23 3.36 -13.56
CA HIS A 139 -3.78 4.20 -12.48
C HIS A 139 -2.72 5.05 -11.77
N SER A 140 -1.49 5.11 -12.30
CA SER A 140 -0.41 5.94 -11.78
C SER A 140 -0.61 7.39 -12.21
N ILE A 141 -1.03 8.28 -11.30
CA ILE A 141 -0.87 9.73 -11.48
C ILE A 141 0.62 10.03 -11.36
N GLN A 142 1.28 10.13 -12.51
CA GLN A 142 2.64 10.61 -12.61
C GLN A 142 2.61 12.14 -12.62
N ASN A 143 3.29 12.78 -11.66
CA ASN A 143 3.77 14.13 -11.90
C ASN A 143 4.93 14.00 -12.88
N VAL A 144 4.62 14.04 -14.17
CA VAL A 144 5.63 14.18 -15.21
C VAL A 144 6.10 15.63 -15.14
N ASN A 145 7.37 15.85 -14.79
CA ASN A 145 8.01 17.14 -15.04
C ASN A 145 8.19 17.25 -16.55
N LEU A 146 7.11 17.63 -17.24
CA LEU A 146 7.18 18.09 -18.61
C LEU A 146 8.00 19.38 -18.55
N GLN A 147 9.18 19.38 -19.16
CA GLN A 147 9.84 20.64 -19.52
C GLN A 147 8.97 21.28 -20.60
N LEU A 148 7.93 21.99 -20.16
CA LEU A 148 7.09 22.77 -21.03
C LEU A 148 7.91 23.97 -21.51
N PRO A 149 7.85 24.31 -22.81
CA PRO A 149 8.29 25.62 -23.28
C PRO A 149 7.71 26.73 -22.38
N LEU A 150 8.50 27.78 -22.12
CA LEU A 150 8.15 28.87 -21.19
C LEU A 150 6.74 29.43 -21.40
N ASP A 151 6.30 29.54 -22.65
CA ASP A 151 4.98 30.06 -23.02
C ASP A 151 3.82 29.18 -22.51
N LEU A 152 4.01 27.86 -22.47
CA LEU A 152 3.02 26.90 -21.95
C LEU A 152 3.04 26.85 -20.42
N MET A 153 4.19 27.10 -19.80
CA MET A 153 4.33 27.11 -18.34
C MET A 153 3.60 28.32 -17.73
N GLN A 154 3.76 29.50 -18.33
CA GLN A 154 3.07 30.72 -17.90
C GLN A 154 1.55 30.61 -18.07
N GLU A 155 1.09 29.98 -19.15
CA GLU A 155 -0.34 29.80 -19.40
C GLU A 155 -0.96 28.78 -18.42
N VAL A 156 -0.23 27.72 -18.05
CA VAL A 156 -0.65 26.77 -17.00
C VAL A 156 -0.73 27.43 -15.62
N GLU A 157 0.25 28.27 -15.26
CA GLU A 157 0.22 29.05 -14.01
C GLU A 157 -0.92 30.06 -13.97
N ARG A 158 -1.18 30.74 -15.10
CA ARG A 158 -2.32 31.66 -15.26
C ARG A 158 -3.66 30.95 -15.11
N LEU A 159 -3.77 29.73 -15.62
CA LEU A 159 -5.00 28.93 -15.60
C LEU A 159 -5.23 28.18 -14.28
N ALA A 160 -4.17 27.85 -13.53
CA ALA A 160 -4.27 27.27 -12.18
C ALA A 160 -4.87 28.22 -11.14
N LEU A 161 -4.95 29.51 -11.45
CA LEU A 161 -5.56 30.55 -10.61
C LEU A 161 -7.08 30.66 -10.77
N TYR A 162 -7.69 29.98 -11.75
CA TYR A 162 -9.13 29.99 -11.96
C TYR A 162 -9.77 28.69 -11.42
N GLU A 163 -10.65 28.81 -10.43
CA GLU A 163 -11.18 27.71 -9.59
C GLU A 163 -12.06 26.67 -10.30
N ASP A 164 -12.49 26.91 -11.54
CA ASP A 164 -13.42 26.01 -12.24
C ASP A 164 -12.70 25.06 -13.21
N TRP A 165 -11.87 24.17 -12.65
CA TRP A 165 -11.18 23.09 -13.39
C TRP A 165 -12.08 21.89 -13.71
N SER A 166 -13.19 22.17 -14.38
CA SER A 166 -14.03 21.14 -14.99
C SER A 166 -14.35 21.53 -16.42
N ASN A 167 -13.49 21.09 -17.35
CA ASN A 167 -13.90 20.52 -18.64
C ASN A 167 -12.66 20.05 -19.41
N GLN A 168 -12.39 18.75 -19.28
CA GLN A 168 -11.24 17.99 -19.79
C GLN A 168 -11.07 18.01 -21.32
N ALA A 169 -11.97 18.67 -22.07
CA ALA A 169 -11.97 18.70 -23.52
C ALA A 169 -10.81 19.53 -24.09
N TRP A 170 -10.49 20.69 -23.52
CA TRP A 170 -9.44 21.55 -24.08
C TRP A 170 -8.03 20.98 -23.81
N LEU A 171 -7.79 20.43 -22.62
CA LEU A 171 -6.50 19.81 -22.27
C LEU A 171 -6.25 18.58 -23.16
N ARG A 172 -7.30 17.79 -23.41
CA ARG A 172 -7.26 16.69 -24.36
C ARG A 172 -6.94 17.16 -25.77
N ASN A 173 -7.61 18.21 -26.26
CA ASN A 173 -7.36 18.77 -27.59
C ASN A 173 -5.93 19.34 -27.72
N ALA A 174 -5.41 19.98 -26.68
CA ALA A 174 -4.04 20.52 -26.66
C ALA A 174 -3.00 19.39 -26.71
N ILE A 175 -3.21 18.32 -25.95
CA ILE A 175 -2.36 17.12 -25.98
C ILE A 175 -2.44 16.43 -27.34
N GLU A 176 -3.64 16.26 -27.90
CA GLU A 176 -3.85 15.63 -29.21
C GLU A 176 -3.20 16.43 -30.35
N SER A 177 -3.30 17.77 -30.33
CA SER A 177 -2.63 18.65 -31.29
C SER A 177 -1.11 18.52 -31.21
N GLN A 178 -0.55 18.55 -30.00
CA GLN A 178 0.89 18.47 -29.80
C GLN A 178 1.45 17.10 -30.22
N VAL A 179 0.71 16.01 -29.97
CA VAL A 179 1.08 14.67 -30.43
C VAL A 179 1.08 14.59 -31.96
N ARG A 180 0.08 15.21 -32.61
CA ARG A 180 0.02 15.29 -34.07
C ARG A 180 1.22 16.04 -34.63
N ASP A 181 1.47 17.26 -34.17
CA ASP A 181 2.57 18.10 -34.67
C ASP A 181 3.94 17.44 -34.44
N THR A 182 4.10 16.75 -33.31
CA THR A 182 5.35 16.02 -33.01
C THR A 182 5.53 14.82 -33.92
N ARG A 183 4.47 14.09 -34.26
CA ARG A 183 4.53 12.98 -35.23
C ARG A 183 4.85 13.47 -36.64
N THR A 184 4.24 14.56 -37.06
CA THR A 184 4.52 15.18 -38.37
C THR A 184 5.97 15.67 -38.43
N ARG A 185 6.49 16.29 -37.36
CA ARG A 185 7.89 16.73 -37.27
C ARG A 185 8.90 15.57 -37.27
N LEU A 186 8.51 14.42 -36.73
CA LEU A 186 9.34 13.21 -36.70
C LEU A 186 9.18 12.33 -37.95
N GLY A 187 8.34 12.74 -38.93
CA GLY A 187 8.11 11.99 -40.17
C GLY A 187 7.40 10.66 -39.98
N LEU A 188 6.63 10.52 -38.89
CA LEU A 188 5.98 9.26 -38.47
C LEU A 188 4.51 9.15 -38.94
N ASP A 189 4.07 9.95 -39.92
CA ASP A 189 2.73 9.83 -40.48
C ASP A 189 2.67 8.65 -41.48
N GLU A 190 2.12 7.52 -41.04
CA GLU A 190 1.67 6.41 -41.91
C GLU A 190 0.34 6.77 -42.58
N SER A 191 0.36 7.76 -43.46
CA SER A 191 -0.75 8.08 -44.36
C SER A 191 -0.29 8.30 -45.80
N VAL A 192 0.63 7.43 -46.24
CA VAL A 192 0.83 7.10 -47.67
C VAL A 192 0.89 5.58 -47.80
N ALA A 193 -0.29 4.97 -47.86
CA ALA A 193 -0.62 3.74 -48.57
C ALA A 193 -2.14 3.65 -48.73
#